data_AF-A0A1F7FRG8-F1
#
_entry.id   AF-A0A1F7FRG8-F1
#
_cell.length_a   1.000
_cell.length_b   1.000
_cell.length_c   1.000
_cell.angle_alpha   90.00
_cell.angle_beta   90.00
_cell.angle_gamma   90.00
#
_symmetry.space_group_name_H-M   'P 1'
#
loop_
_entity.id
_entity.type
_entity.pdbx_description
1 polymer ?
#
loop_
_entity_poly.entity_id
_entity_poly.type
_entity_poly.pdbx_seq_one_letter_code
_entity_poly.pdbx_strand_id
1 'polypeptide(L)'
;MNKFAKHIILIIMLLTAAQLSAVTSGELYNDGTRAFKNARWQEAEEILTRFIDTWPDHLLRPQALYYKAIASTRNLSGRINASLASSAEIWKNELTKLKSELPGQDLSELQVAIDIANRHNEQPSWKALSDLKPAELKHYMQRGWHPDSTIDPMAALAWSNDWLKKYTSALDPDLESRIQLVRAQAFWHLLLSPLSLNANSDILKAWGCWPVHNQLENSLNRGFITGSADLKRQIALLGYHFDFFRERGLTDTSSATSKSRWYSYLSERGINLKEAWCPR
;
A
#
# COMPACT_ATOMS: atom_id res chain seq x y z
N MET A 1 31.23 65.76 7.46
CA MET A 1 30.79 64.88 6.35
C MET A 1 29.58 65.49 5.66
N ASN A 2 29.70 65.83 4.37
CA ASN A 2 28.60 66.36 3.54
C ASN A 2 27.41 65.39 3.52
N LYS A 3 26.17 65.90 3.58
CA LYS A 3 24.92 65.10 3.57
C LYS A 3 24.89 64.12 2.37
N PHE A 4 25.47 64.49 1.24
CA PHE A 4 25.63 63.64 0.05
C PHE A 4 26.46 62.36 0.31
N ALA A 5 27.57 62.47 1.05
CA ALA A 5 28.43 61.32 1.34
C ALA A 5 27.72 60.29 2.23
N LYS A 6 26.86 60.74 3.15
CA LYS A 6 26.05 59.84 3.99
C LYS A 6 25.02 59.05 3.18
N HIS A 7 24.38 59.68 2.19
CA HIS A 7 23.41 58.99 1.32
C HIS A 7 24.09 57.98 0.41
N ILE A 8 25.27 58.32 -0.12
CA ILE A 8 26.07 57.39 -0.95
C ILE A 8 26.50 56.17 -0.13
N ILE A 9 27.00 56.36 1.09
CA ILE A 9 27.39 55.25 1.98
C ILE A 9 26.18 54.38 2.32
N LEU A 10 25.01 54.97 2.58
CA LEU A 10 23.79 54.22 2.88
C LEU A 10 23.32 53.40 1.67
N ILE A 11 23.37 53.97 0.46
CA ILE A 11 23.02 53.27 -0.79
C ILE A 11 23.99 52.12 -1.06
N ILE A 12 25.30 52.32 -0.85
CA ILE A 12 26.31 51.28 -1.00
C ILE A 12 26.06 50.16 0.03
N MET A 13 25.79 50.49 1.29
CA MET A 13 25.46 49.49 2.32
C MET A 13 24.16 48.72 2.01
N LEU A 14 23.14 49.38 1.45
CA LEU A 14 21.91 48.73 1.01
C LEU A 14 22.15 47.78 -0.17
N LEU A 15 22.98 48.19 -1.14
CA LEU A 15 23.33 47.37 -2.29
C LEU A 15 24.21 46.16 -1.90
N THR A 16 25.14 46.32 -0.96
CA THR A 16 25.97 45.20 -0.47
C THR A 16 25.20 44.26 0.45
N ALA A 17 24.28 44.77 1.28
CA ALA A 17 23.40 43.95 2.11
C ALA A 17 22.41 43.11 1.27
N ALA A 18 21.93 43.64 0.15
CA ALA A 18 21.08 42.90 -0.79
C ALA A 18 21.84 41.76 -1.49
N GLN A 19 23.13 41.94 -1.79
CA GLN A 19 23.99 40.88 -2.37
C GLN A 19 24.27 39.74 -1.38
N LEU A 20 24.41 40.03 -0.10
CA LEU A 20 24.64 39.02 0.95
C LEU A 20 23.42 38.13 1.25
N SER A 21 22.23 38.53 0.81
CA SER A 21 20.97 37.78 1.00
C SER A 21 20.52 37.04 -0.27
N ALA A 22 21.26 37.16 -1.38
CA ALA A 22 20.90 36.55 -2.65
C ALA A 22 21.60 35.19 -2.81
N VAL A 23 20.81 34.13 -3.02
CA VAL A 23 21.35 32.79 -3.35
C VAL A 23 22.15 32.90 -4.64
N THR A 24 23.43 32.52 -4.59
CA THR A 24 24.30 32.56 -5.76
C THR A 24 24.04 31.38 -6.69
N SER A 25 24.41 31.54 -7.97
CA SER A 25 24.31 30.46 -8.97
C SER A 25 25.12 29.22 -8.55
N GLY A 26 26.30 29.43 -7.97
CA GLY A 26 27.18 28.37 -7.47
C GLY A 26 26.56 27.60 -6.30
N GLU A 27 25.97 28.29 -5.33
CA GLU A 27 25.27 27.65 -4.20
C GLU A 27 24.09 26.80 -4.68
N LEU A 28 23.23 27.35 -5.54
CA LEU A 28 22.05 26.62 -6.02
C LEU A 28 22.45 25.40 -6.87
N TYR A 29 23.48 25.53 -7.72
CA TYR A 29 24.02 24.39 -8.48
C TYR A 29 24.62 23.32 -7.57
N ASN A 30 25.40 23.70 -6.56
CA ASN A 30 26.01 22.77 -5.61
C ASN A 30 24.97 22.07 -4.75
N ASP A 31 23.92 22.78 -4.31
CA ASP A 31 22.80 22.20 -3.58
C ASP A 31 22.02 21.19 -4.42
N GLY A 32 21.72 21.52 -5.68
CA GLY A 32 21.07 20.60 -6.61
C GLY A 32 21.91 19.36 -6.88
N THR A 33 23.22 19.53 -7.05
CA THR A 33 24.17 18.42 -7.21
C THR A 33 24.30 17.57 -5.95
N ARG A 34 24.24 18.18 -4.75
CA ARG A 34 24.24 17.46 -3.46
C ARG A 34 22.97 16.63 -3.31
N ALA A 35 21.80 17.21 -3.58
CA ALA A 35 20.53 16.49 -3.57
C ALA A 35 20.56 15.29 -4.55
N PHE A 36 21.12 15.50 -5.76
CA PHE A 36 21.32 14.45 -6.75
C PHE A 36 22.21 13.31 -6.23
N LYS A 37 23.38 13.64 -5.66
CA LYS A 37 24.32 12.64 -5.11
C LYS A 37 23.72 11.85 -3.95
N ASN A 38 22.80 12.46 -3.19
CA ASN A 38 22.08 11.82 -2.10
C ASN A 38 20.80 11.07 -2.54
N ALA A 39 20.60 10.88 -3.84
CA ALA A 39 19.42 10.23 -4.41
C ALA A 39 18.07 10.89 -4.06
N ARG A 40 18.08 12.18 -3.70
CA ARG A 40 16.89 12.97 -3.45
C ARG A 40 16.39 13.57 -4.77
N TRP A 41 15.78 12.72 -5.59
CA TRP A 41 15.49 13.02 -6.99
C TRP A 41 14.56 14.21 -7.18
N GLN A 42 13.48 14.31 -6.39
CA GLN A 42 12.56 15.45 -6.46
C GLN A 42 13.25 16.77 -6.10
N GLU A 43 13.95 16.82 -4.97
CA GLU A 43 14.69 18.01 -4.51
C GLU A 43 15.75 18.44 -5.54
N ALA A 44 16.50 17.47 -6.10
CA ALA A 44 17.49 17.75 -7.14
C ALA A 44 16.85 18.34 -8.41
N GLU A 45 15.72 17.78 -8.85
CA GLU A 45 14.97 18.25 -10.02
C GLU A 45 14.47 19.69 -9.84
N GLU A 46 13.88 20.01 -8.68
CA GLU A 46 13.36 21.33 -8.35
C GLU A 46 14.48 22.38 -8.31
N ILE A 47 15.56 22.09 -7.59
CA ILE A 47 16.70 23.01 -7.41
C ILE A 47 17.41 23.26 -8.75
N LEU A 48 17.67 22.22 -9.53
CA LEU A 48 18.34 22.34 -10.83
C LEU A 48 17.44 23.01 -11.87
N THR A 49 16.12 22.81 -11.84
CA THR A 49 15.17 23.56 -12.67
C THR A 49 15.25 25.05 -12.35
N ARG A 50 15.19 25.41 -11.06
CA ARG A 50 15.33 26.81 -10.64
C ARG A 50 16.66 27.41 -11.09
N PHE A 51 17.77 26.67 -11.00
CA PHE A 51 19.07 27.13 -11.51
C PHE A 51 19.05 27.42 -13.01
N ILE A 52 18.51 26.51 -13.81
CA ILE A 52 18.44 26.66 -15.27
C ILE A 52 17.54 27.84 -15.68
N ASP A 53 16.41 28.01 -15.00
CA ASP A 53 15.45 29.08 -15.31
C ASP A 53 15.96 30.45 -14.86
N THR A 54 16.69 30.52 -13.75
CA THR A 54 17.24 31.77 -13.21
C THR A 54 18.49 32.22 -13.96
N TRP A 55 19.35 31.29 -14.40
CA TRP A 55 20.59 31.60 -15.12
C TRP A 55 20.72 30.79 -16.43
N PRO A 56 19.96 31.16 -17.48
CA PRO A 56 19.90 30.40 -18.73
C PRO A 56 21.21 30.40 -19.54
N ASP A 57 22.12 31.34 -19.28
CA ASP A 57 23.42 31.45 -19.98
C ASP A 57 24.61 31.00 -19.12
N HIS A 58 24.37 30.40 -17.94
CA HIS A 58 25.45 29.98 -17.05
C HIS A 58 26.28 28.83 -17.64
N LEU A 59 27.60 28.89 -17.45
CA LEU A 59 28.55 27.88 -17.97
C LEU A 59 28.22 26.44 -17.53
N LEU A 60 27.70 26.27 -16.31
CA LEU A 60 27.31 24.97 -15.74
C LEU A 60 25.90 24.48 -16.15
N ARG A 61 25.16 25.24 -16.97
CA ARG A 61 23.82 24.86 -17.42
C ARG A 61 23.76 23.49 -18.10
N PRO A 62 24.70 23.09 -18.97
CA PRO A 62 24.69 21.75 -19.58
C PRO A 62 24.78 20.63 -18.53
N GLN A 63 25.67 20.77 -17.53
CA GLN A 63 25.73 19.80 -16.43
C GLN A 63 24.45 19.81 -15.56
N ALA A 64 23.89 21.00 -15.29
CA ALA A 64 22.63 21.09 -14.55
C ALA A 64 21.47 20.41 -15.29
N LEU A 65 21.39 20.57 -16.62
CA LEU A 65 20.42 19.89 -17.48
C LEU A 65 20.58 18.37 -17.43
N TYR A 66 21.83 17.88 -17.48
CA TYR A 66 22.12 16.45 -17.35
C TYR A 66 21.61 15.87 -16.02
N TYR A 67 21.97 16.48 -14.90
CA TYR A 67 21.53 16.02 -13.58
C TYR A 67 20.01 16.16 -13.41
N LYS A 68 19.41 17.25 -13.91
CA LYS A 68 17.96 17.44 -13.92
C LYS A 68 17.26 16.34 -14.70
N ALA A 69 17.74 15.98 -15.89
CA ALA A 69 17.11 14.96 -16.72
C ALA A 69 17.10 13.59 -16.02
N ILE A 70 18.22 13.21 -15.39
CA ILE A 70 18.29 11.96 -14.61
C ILE A 70 17.40 12.04 -13.36
N ALA A 71 17.45 13.15 -12.62
CA ALA A 71 16.59 13.34 -11.46
C ALA A 71 15.10 13.24 -11.84
N SER A 72 14.69 13.89 -12.92
CA SER A 72 13.32 13.86 -13.44
C SER A 72 12.87 12.48 -13.87
N THR A 73 13.73 11.70 -14.52
CA THR A 73 13.40 10.32 -14.92
C THR A 73 13.32 9.39 -13.72
N ARG A 74 14.20 9.56 -12.72
CA ARG A 74 14.18 8.80 -11.46
C ARG A 74 13.03 9.20 -10.52
N ASN A 75 12.51 10.41 -10.68
CA ASN A 75 11.35 10.94 -9.94
C ASN A 75 9.99 10.65 -10.62
N LEU A 76 9.94 9.75 -11.61
CA LEU A 76 8.70 9.44 -12.34
C LEU A 76 7.56 9.01 -11.41
N SER A 77 7.84 8.14 -10.44
CA SER A 77 6.84 7.70 -9.47
C SER A 77 6.32 8.86 -8.61
N GLY A 78 7.19 9.78 -8.19
CA GLY A 78 6.79 10.96 -7.43
C GLY A 78 5.84 11.86 -8.22
N ARG A 79 6.12 12.08 -9.52
CA ARG A 79 5.25 12.85 -10.41
C ARG A 79 3.90 12.18 -10.67
N ILE A 80 3.89 10.86 -10.91
CA ILE A 80 2.65 10.08 -11.05
C ILE A 80 1.81 10.21 -9.78
N ASN A 81 2.42 10.04 -8.61
CA ASN A 81 1.72 10.14 -7.33
C ASN A 81 1.16 11.54 -7.09
N ALA A 82 1.92 12.59 -7.42
CA ALA A 82 1.45 13.98 -7.30
C ALA A 82 0.26 14.26 -8.25
N SER A 83 0.31 13.77 -9.49
CA SER A 83 -0.80 13.89 -10.44
C SER A 83 -2.04 13.10 -10.03
N LEU A 84 -1.85 11.92 -9.45
CA LEU A 84 -2.96 11.11 -8.92
C LEU A 84 -3.60 11.81 -7.71
N ALA A 85 -2.80 12.35 -6.80
CA ALA A 85 -3.29 13.08 -5.63
C ALA A 85 -4.10 14.33 -6.03
N SER A 86 -3.63 15.12 -7.00
CA SER A 86 -4.38 16.28 -7.48
C SER A 86 -5.70 15.89 -8.16
N SER A 87 -5.68 14.82 -8.95
CA SER A 87 -6.90 14.29 -9.60
C SER A 87 -7.89 13.74 -8.57
N ALA A 88 -7.40 13.05 -7.54
CA ALA A 88 -8.25 12.50 -6.49
C ALA A 88 -8.96 13.60 -5.67
N GLU A 89 -8.35 14.76 -5.47
CA GLU A 89 -9.00 15.91 -4.84
C GLU A 89 -10.14 16.47 -5.71
N ILE A 90 -9.94 16.52 -7.03
CA ILE A 90 -11.01 16.91 -7.98
C ILE A 90 -12.16 15.90 -7.89
N TRP A 91 -11.87 14.60 -7.93
CA TRP A 91 -12.88 13.54 -7.85
C TRP A 91 -13.61 13.51 -6.50
N LYS A 92 -12.96 13.85 -5.38
CA LYS A 92 -13.64 14.01 -4.08
C LYS A 92 -14.69 15.11 -4.13
N ASN A 93 -14.36 16.24 -4.77
CA ASN A 93 -15.30 17.34 -4.96
C ASN A 93 -16.47 16.93 -5.88
N GLU A 94 -16.20 16.21 -6.95
CA GLU A 94 -17.23 15.65 -7.84
C GLU A 94 -18.14 14.64 -7.14
N LEU A 95 -17.56 13.71 -6.36
CA LEU A 95 -18.33 12.76 -5.55
C LEU A 95 -19.25 13.48 -4.56
N THR A 96 -18.80 14.57 -3.95
CA THR A 96 -19.61 15.37 -3.03
C THR A 96 -20.81 15.97 -3.74
N LYS A 97 -20.63 16.48 -4.98
CA LYS A 97 -21.75 16.95 -5.82
C LYS A 97 -22.69 15.81 -6.19
N LEU A 98 -22.16 14.67 -6.65
CA LEU A 98 -22.96 13.50 -7.03
C LEU A 98 -23.80 12.96 -5.86
N LYS A 99 -23.27 12.95 -4.63
CA LYS A 99 -24.04 12.59 -3.43
C LYS A 99 -25.25 13.50 -3.20
N SER A 100 -25.15 14.78 -3.58
CA SER A 100 -26.25 15.73 -3.47
C SER A 100 -27.25 15.63 -4.64
N GLU A 101 -26.77 15.36 -5.85
CA GLU A 101 -27.59 15.30 -7.07
C GLU A 101 -28.29 13.95 -7.27
N LEU A 102 -27.71 12.87 -6.76
CA LEU A 102 -28.21 11.49 -6.89
C LEU A 102 -28.46 10.86 -5.50
N PRO A 103 -29.38 11.42 -4.69
CA PRO A 103 -29.64 10.90 -3.36
C PRO A 103 -30.19 9.47 -3.45
N GLY A 104 -29.55 8.54 -2.72
CA GLY A 104 -29.93 7.13 -2.67
C GLY A 104 -29.25 6.23 -3.69
N GLN A 105 -28.49 6.79 -4.64
CA GLN A 105 -27.64 5.98 -5.53
C GLN A 105 -26.42 5.45 -4.76
N ASP A 106 -26.04 4.20 -5.01
CA ASP A 106 -24.80 3.64 -4.48
C ASP A 106 -23.58 4.24 -5.21
N LEU A 107 -22.78 5.01 -4.48
CA LEU A 107 -21.55 5.65 -4.95
C LEU A 107 -20.30 5.06 -4.27
N SER A 108 -20.43 3.90 -3.62
CA SER A 108 -19.36 3.27 -2.84
C SER A 108 -18.15 2.89 -3.71
N GLU A 109 -18.38 2.40 -4.93
CA GLU A 109 -17.29 2.08 -5.86
C GLU A 109 -16.50 3.33 -6.30
N LEU A 110 -17.19 4.47 -6.49
CA LEU A 110 -16.51 5.74 -6.82
C LEU A 110 -15.66 6.22 -5.64
N GLN A 111 -16.17 6.12 -4.41
CA GLN A 111 -15.39 6.41 -3.20
C GLN A 111 -14.14 5.52 -3.12
N VAL A 112 -14.29 4.21 -3.35
CA VAL A 112 -13.17 3.26 -3.30
C VAL A 112 -12.12 3.56 -4.38
N ALA A 113 -12.55 3.91 -5.60
CA ALA A 113 -11.65 4.30 -6.68
C ALA A 113 -10.82 5.54 -6.33
N ILE A 114 -11.45 6.53 -5.69
CA ILE A 114 -10.79 7.76 -5.20
C ILE A 114 -9.78 7.42 -4.10
N ASP A 115 -10.13 6.55 -3.17
CA ASP A 115 -9.25 6.16 -2.06
C ASP A 115 -8.02 5.39 -2.58
N ILE A 116 -8.20 4.51 -3.58
CA ILE A 116 -7.09 3.81 -4.25
C ILE A 116 -6.17 4.78 -4.97
N ALA A 117 -6.72 5.81 -5.63
CA ALA A 117 -5.90 6.84 -6.27
C ALA A 117 -5.06 7.63 -5.24
N ASN A 118 -5.55 7.75 -4.01
CA ASN A 118 -4.86 8.36 -2.88
C ASN A 118 -3.92 7.43 -2.12
N ARG A 119 -3.67 6.20 -2.61
CA ARG A 119 -2.89 5.17 -1.87
C ARG A 119 -1.52 5.59 -1.41
N HIS A 120 -0.90 6.50 -2.15
CA HIS A 120 0.45 6.98 -1.84
C HIS A 120 0.48 7.92 -0.64
N ASN A 121 -0.66 8.53 -0.30
CA ASN A 121 -0.79 9.44 0.84
C ASN A 121 -1.40 8.75 2.06
N GLU A 122 -2.31 7.80 1.85
CA GLU A 122 -3.02 7.09 2.92
C GLU A 122 -2.91 5.58 2.73
N GLN A 123 -2.35 4.88 3.71
CA GLN A 123 -2.34 3.41 3.73
C GLN A 123 -3.64 2.89 4.37
N PRO A 124 -4.21 1.77 3.88
CA PRO A 124 -5.37 1.18 4.51
C PRO A 124 -5.03 0.74 5.94
N SER A 125 -6.01 0.84 6.85
CA SER A 125 -5.88 0.34 8.22
C SER A 125 -7.07 -0.54 8.58
N TRP A 126 -6.85 -1.56 9.42
CA TRP A 126 -7.94 -2.44 9.88
C TRP A 126 -9.03 -1.67 10.63
N LYS A 127 -8.64 -0.60 11.33
CA LYS A 127 -9.57 0.30 12.02
C LYS A 127 -10.51 1.00 11.03
N ALA A 128 -9.98 1.54 9.93
CA ALA A 128 -10.80 2.19 8.90
C ALA A 128 -11.83 1.22 8.28
N LEU A 129 -11.48 -0.07 8.15
CA LEU A 129 -12.38 -1.10 7.63
C LEU A 129 -13.47 -1.54 8.63
N SER A 130 -13.31 -1.24 9.93
CA SER A 130 -14.22 -1.70 11.00
C SER A 130 -15.60 -1.02 10.94
N ASP A 131 -15.64 0.19 10.40
CA ASP A 131 -16.84 1.03 10.36
C ASP A 131 -17.65 0.88 9.08
N LEU A 132 -17.07 0.25 8.05
CA LEU A 132 -17.71 0.04 6.75
C LEU A 132 -18.91 -0.90 6.83
N LYS A 133 -19.92 -0.63 6.01
CA LYS A 133 -21.05 -1.53 5.77
C LYS A 133 -20.62 -2.72 4.90
N PRO A 134 -21.37 -3.84 4.87
CA PRO A 134 -21.00 -5.01 4.07
C PRO A 134 -20.76 -4.71 2.58
N ALA A 135 -21.64 -3.93 1.94
CA ALA A 135 -21.48 -3.56 0.52
C ALA A 135 -20.18 -2.76 0.29
N GLU A 136 -19.95 -1.73 1.11
CA GLU A 136 -18.73 -0.91 1.05
C GLU A 136 -17.47 -1.77 1.26
N LEU A 137 -17.44 -2.59 2.33
CA LEU A 137 -16.29 -3.45 2.63
C LEU A 137 -15.98 -4.39 1.47
N LYS A 138 -17.00 -4.93 0.79
CA LYS A 138 -16.81 -5.78 -0.39
C LYS A 138 -16.03 -5.05 -1.47
N HIS A 139 -16.38 -3.80 -1.80
CA HIS A 139 -15.66 -3.00 -2.78
C HIS A 139 -14.18 -2.79 -2.38
N TYR A 140 -13.93 -2.40 -1.14
CA TYR A 140 -12.55 -2.22 -0.65
C TYR A 140 -11.72 -3.52 -0.73
N MET A 141 -12.27 -4.65 -0.27
CA MET A 141 -11.59 -5.94 -0.31
C MET A 141 -11.42 -6.48 -1.74
N GLN A 142 -12.35 -6.21 -2.65
CA GLN A 142 -12.25 -6.58 -4.06
C GLN A 142 -11.07 -5.92 -4.76
N ARG A 143 -10.76 -4.68 -4.36
CA ARG A 143 -9.66 -3.91 -4.93
C ARG A 143 -8.33 -4.05 -4.17
N GLY A 144 -8.26 -4.93 -3.17
CA GLY A 144 -7.06 -5.11 -2.36
C GLY A 144 -6.72 -3.87 -1.51
N TRP A 145 -7.73 -3.08 -1.13
CA TRP A 145 -7.61 -1.94 -0.23
C TRP A 145 -7.77 -2.36 1.23
N HIS A 146 -6.89 -3.24 1.69
CA HIS A 146 -6.80 -3.63 3.09
C HIS A 146 -5.33 -3.81 3.48
N PRO A 147 -4.99 -3.71 4.78
CA PRO A 147 -3.64 -4.04 5.23
C PRO A 147 -3.31 -5.50 4.90
N ASP A 148 -2.03 -5.78 4.76
CA ASP A 148 -1.55 -7.15 4.57
C ASP A 148 -1.70 -7.94 5.88
N SER A 149 -2.49 -9.02 5.84
CA SER A 149 -2.74 -9.91 6.97
C SER A 149 -1.51 -10.69 7.43
N THR A 150 -0.46 -10.73 6.62
CA THR A 150 0.81 -11.39 6.95
C THR A 150 1.73 -10.52 7.80
N ILE A 151 1.60 -9.19 7.67
CA ILE A 151 2.42 -8.22 8.41
C ILE A 151 1.93 -8.10 9.86
N ASP A 152 0.61 -8.05 10.07
CA ASP A 152 0.00 -8.00 11.40
C ASP A 152 -1.18 -9.00 11.51
N PRO A 153 -0.87 -10.29 11.72
CA PRO A 153 -1.87 -11.34 11.74
C PRO A 153 -2.82 -11.22 12.94
N MET A 154 -2.35 -10.72 14.09
CA MET A 154 -3.20 -10.55 15.26
C MET A 154 -4.23 -9.43 15.06
N ALA A 155 -3.84 -8.30 14.46
CA ALA A 155 -4.79 -7.24 14.15
C ALA A 155 -5.82 -7.68 13.09
N ALA A 156 -5.41 -8.44 12.07
CA ALA A 156 -6.33 -8.99 11.07
C ALA A 156 -7.37 -9.94 11.70
N LEU A 157 -6.95 -10.79 12.63
CA LEU A 157 -7.87 -11.69 13.35
C LEU A 157 -8.79 -10.94 14.30
N ALA A 158 -8.29 -9.96 15.05
CA ALA A 158 -9.10 -9.10 15.90
C ALA A 158 -10.19 -8.39 15.09
N TRP A 159 -9.78 -7.72 14.00
CA TRP A 159 -10.68 -7.03 13.08
C TRP A 159 -11.76 -7.96 12.54
N SER A 160 -11.37 -9.10 11.96
CA SER A 160 -12.35 -10.01 11.34
C SER A 160 -13.32 -10.59 12.38
N ASN A 161 -12.86 -10.91 13.59
CA ASN A 161 -13.73 -11.36 14.68
C ASN A 161 -14.75 -10.29 15.08
N ASP A 162 -14.30 -9.05 15.26
CA ASP A 162 -15.16 -7.95 15.70
C ASP A 162 -16.14 -7.53 14.60
N TRP A 163 -15.69 -7.49 13.34
CA TRP A 163 -16.53 -7.15 12.21
C TRP A 163 -17.62 -8.21 11.97
N LEU A 164 -17.27 -9.50 12.04
CA LEU A 164 -18.24 -10.60 11.91
C LEU A 164 -19.23 -10.65 13.09
N LYS A 165 -18.82 -10.22 14.30
CA LYS A 165 -19.75 -10.07 15.43
C LYS A 165 -20.72 -8.91 15.24
N LYS A 166 -20.27 -7.81 14.64
CA LYS A 166 -21.09 -6.62 14.35
C LYS A 166 -22.16 -6.91 13.30
N TYR A 167 -21.85 -7.74 12.30
CA TYR A 167 -22.77 -8.07 11.20
C TYR A 167 -23.13 -9.56 11.19
N THR A 168 -24.22 -9.91 11.87
CA THR A 168 -24.69 -11.30 12.01
C THR A 168 -25.66 -11.76 10.91
N SER A 169 -26.13 -10.85 10.06
CA SER A 169 -26.98 -11.17 8.92
C SER A 169 -26.22 -11.99 7.87
N ALA A 170 -26.95 -12.73 7.02
CA ALA A 170 -26.36 -13.44 5.90
C ALA A 170 -25.52 -12.48 5.03
N LEU A 171 -24.24 -12.81 4.87
CA LEU A 171 -23.29 -12.01 4.10
C LEU A 171 -23.34 -12.40 2.62
N ASP A 172 -22.91 -11.47 1.77
CA ASP A 172 -22.61 -11.78 0.38
C ASP A 172 -21.50 -12.85 0.32
N PRO A 173 -21.66 -13.94 -0.48
CA PRO A 173 -20.70 -15.04 -0.52
C PRO A 173 -19.26 -14.63 -0.89
N ASP A 174 -19.09 -13.65 -1.79
CA ASP A 174 -17.77 -13.17 -2.20
C ASP A 174 -17.10 -12.38 -1.07
N LEU A 175 -17.85 -11.52 -0.38
CA LEU A 175 -17.36 -10.82 0.81
C LEU A 175 -16.95 -11.81 1.92
N GLU A 176 -17.81 -12.79 2.20
CA GLU A 176 -17.52 -13.82 3.18
C GLU A 176 -16.23 -14.56 2.83
N SER A 177 -16.08 -14.99 1.58
CA SER A 177 -14.87 -15.68 1.12
C SER A 177 -13.61 -14.83 1.26
N ARG A 178 -13.69 -13.51 1.04
CA ARG A 178 -12.54 -12.60 1.21
C ARG A 178 -12.14 -12.46 2.67
N ILE A 179 -13.10 -12.31 3.57
CA ILE A 179 -12.83 -12.29 5.02
C ILE A 179 -12.22 -13.62 5.46
N GLN A 180 -12.72 -14.76 4.96
CA GLN A 180 -12.15 -16.07 5.29
C GLN A 180 -10.73 -16.25 4.74
N LEU A 181 -10.41 -15.71 3.56
CA LEU A 181 -9.05 -15.73 3.02
C LEU A 181 -8.08 -14.92 3.92
N VAL A 182 -8.47 -13.69 4.31
CA VAL A 182 -7.68 -12.86 5.26
C VAL A 182 -7.42 -13.60 6.56
N ARG A 183 -8.43 -14.27 7.11
CA ARG A 183 -8.29 -15.09 8.32
C ARG A 183 -7.34 -16.26 8.10
N ALA A 184 -7.48 -16.97 6.98
CA ALA A 184 -6.63 -18.09 6.65
C ALA A 184 -5.16 -17.66 6.52
N GLN A 185 -4.88 -16.54 5.85
CA GLN A 185 -3.53 -15.99 5.75
C GLN A 185 -2.96 -15.62 7.13
N ALA A 186 -3.75 -14.95 7.98
CA ALA A 186 -3.32 -14.59 9.32
C ALA A 186 -3.03 -15.83 10.20
N PHE A 187 -3.90 -16.84 10.18
CA PHE A 187 -3.68 -18.10 10.91
C PHE A 187 -2.46 -18.86 10.39
N TRP A 188 -2.28 -18.90 9.07
CA TRP A 188 -1.11 -19.51 8.45
C TRP A 188 0.19 -18.86 8.95
N HIS A 189 0.26 -17.53 8.95
CA HIS A 189 1.42 -16.81 9.46
C HIS A 189 1.70 -17.06 10.94
N LEU A 190 0.67 -17.17 11.77
CA LEU A 190 0.84 -17.53 13.18
C LEU A 190 1.37 -18.97 13.34
N LEU A 191 0.87 -19.92 12.56
CA LEU A 191 1.34 -21.32 12.60
C LEU A 191 2.80 -21.47 12.20
N LEU A 192 3.27 -20.65 11.24
CA LEU A 192 4.66 -20.67 10.81
C LEU A 192 5.65 -20.15 11.86
N SER A 193 5.17 -19.45 12.91
CA SER A 193 6.01 -18.88 13.96
C SER A 193 5.63 -19.41 15.35
N PRO A 194 6.31 -20.45 15.86
CA PRO A 194 6.03 -21.02 17.18
C PRO A 194 6.12 -20.01 18.33
N LEU A 195 7.04 -19.04 18.24
CA LEU A 195 7.19 -17.97 19.23
C LEU A 195 5.97 -17.05 19.26
N SER A 196 5.50 -16.61 18.08
CA SER A 196 4.30 -15.76 17.98
C SER A 196 3.05 -16.51 18.42
N LEU A 197 2.92 -17.78 18.03
CA LEU A 197 1.80 -18.63 18.42
C LEU A 197 1.72 -18.81 19.94
N ASN A 198 2.85 -19.08 20.60
CA ASN A 198 2.89 -19.25 22.05
C ASN A 198 2.59 -17.93 22.78
N ALA A 199 3.20 -16.83 22.34
CA ALA A 199 3.00 -15.50 22.94
C ALA A 199 1.54 -15.03 22.88
N ASN A 200 0.81 -15.40 21.83
CA ASN A 200 -0.59 -15.00 21.62
C ASN A 200 -1.61 -16.08 22.01
N SER A 201 -1.18 -17.21 22.57
CA SER A 201 -2.02 -18.39 22.77
C SER A 201 -3.25 -18.11 23.64
N ASP A 202 -3.11 -17.36 24.73
CA ASP A 202 -4.24 -17.06 25.63
C ASP A 202 -5.25 -16.10 25.00
N ILE A 203 -4.77 -15.13 24.21
CA ILE A 203 -5.63 -14.22 23.43
C ILE A 203 -6.41 -15.03 22.39
N LEU A 204 -5.73 -15.92 21.65
CA LEU A 204 -6.35 -16.76 20.64
C LEU A 204 -7.38 -17.72 21.25
N LYS A 205 -7.13 -18.28 22.44
CA LYS A 205 -8.13 -19.08 23.17
C LYS A 205 -9.34 -18.23 23.56
N ALA A 206 -9.12 -17.04 24.12
CA ALA A 206 -10.21 -16.14 24.51
C ALA A 206 -11.09 -15.74 23.32
N TRP A 207 -10.51 -15.64 22.12
CA TRP A 207 -11.24 -15.36 20.88
C TRP A 207 -11.90 -16.59 20.25
N GLY A 208 -11.76 -17.78 20.81
CA GLY A 208 -12.25 -19.03 20.20
C GLY A 208 -11.47 -19.44 18.94
N CYS A 209 -10.28 -18.86 18.74
CA CYS A 209 -9.39 -19.13 17.61
C CYS A 209 -8.43 -20.32 17.86
N TRP A 210 -8.60 -21.04 18.97
CA TRP A 210 -7.76 -22.19 19.35
C TRP A 210 -8.51 -23.51 19.19
N PRO A 211 -7.89 -24.59 18.67
CA PRO A 211 -6.55 -24.65 18.09
C PRO A 211 -6.46 -23.96 16.72
N VAL A 212 -5.34 -23.26 16.47
CA VAL A 212 -5.18 -22.42 15.26
C VAL A 212 -5.25 -23.22 13.95
N HIS A 213 -4.72 -24.44 13.91
CA HIS A 213 -4.76 -25.28 12.71
C HIS A 213 -6.19 -25.67 12.30
N ASN A 214 -7.07 -25.95 13.28
CA ASN A 214 -8.47 -26.24 13.01
C ASN A 214 -9.20 -25.00 12.46
N GLN A 215 -8.88 -23.81 12.99
CA GLN A 215 -9.49 -22.57 12.54
C GLN A 215 -9.01 -22.13 11.16
N LEU A 216 -7.74 -22.41 10.83
CA LEU A 216 -7.21 -22.28 9.48
C LEU A 216 -7.98 -23.19 8.51
N GLU A 217 -8.10 -24.48 8.81
CA GLU A 217 -8.83 -25.45 7.98
C GLU A 217 -10.29 -25.04 7.79
N ASN A 218 -10.97 -24.59 8.85
CA ASN A 218 -12.34 -24.07 8.78
C ASN A 218 -12.45 -22.84 7.87
N SER A 219 -11.51 -21.89 7.99
CA SER A 219 -11.51 -20.67 7.18
C SER A 219 -11.28 -21.01 5.70
N LEU A 220 -10.33 -21.90 5.39
CA LEU A 220 -10.06 -22.40 4.05
C LEU A 220 -11.30 -23.10 3.46
N ASN A 221 -11.92 -24.01 4.21
CA ASN A 221 -13.13 -24.72 3.79
C ASN A 221 -14.26 -23.76 3.46
N ARG A 222 -14.55 -22.83 4.38
CA ARG A 222 -15.65 -21.90 4.27
C ARG A 222 -15.46 -20.94 3.10
N GLY A 223 -14.28 -20.34 2.98
CA GLY A 223 -13.98 -19.46 1.86
C GLY A 223 -13.98 -20.19 0.50
N PHE A 224 -13.51 -21.44 0.45
CA PHE A 224 -13.53 -22.19 -0.81
C PHE A 224 -14.95 -22.53 -1.29
N ILE A 225 -15.89 -22.74 -0.37
CA ILE A 225 -17.29 -23.03 -0.71
C ILE A 225 -17.93 -21.79 -1.36
N THR A 226 -17.76 -20.62 -0.74
CA THR A 226 -18.49 -19.40 -1.10
C THR A 226 -17.78 -18.51 -2.12
N GLY A 227 -16.48 -18.69 -2.32
CA GLY A 227 -15.66 -17.79 -3.15
C GLY A 227 -15.92 -17.85 -4.65
N SER A 228 -15.57 -16.77 -5.33
CA SER A 228 -15.40 -16.73 -6.79
C SER A 228 -14.22 -17.59 -7.25
N ALA A 229 -14.12 -17.89 -8.55
CA ALA A 229 -13.08 -18.78 -9.09
C ALA A 229 -11.65 -18.32 -8.72
N ASP A 230 -11.40 -17.02 -8.73
CA ASP A 230 -10.11 -16.43 -8.37
C ASP A 230 -9.80 -16.56 -6.87
N LEU A 231 -10.80 -16.33 -6.00
CA LEU A 231 -10.64 -16.54 -4.56
C LEU A 231 -10.43 -18.02 -4.23
N LYS A 232 -11.20 -18.92 -4.87
CA LYS A 232 -11.01 -20.38 -4.72
C LYS A 232 -9.60 -20.81 -5.11
N ARG A 233 -9.01 -20.18 -6.14
CA ARG A 233 -7.62 -20.42 -6.54
C ARG A 233 -6.64 -20.01 -5.43
N GLN A 234 -6.77 -18.81 -4.87
CA GLN A 234 -5.90 -18.35 -3.78
C GLN A 234 -6.04 -19.22 -2.52
N ILE A 235 -7.27 -19.56 -2.16
CA ILE A 235 -7.57 -20.45 -1.02
C ILE A 235 -7.02 -21.84 -1.25
N ALA A 236 -7.16 -22.41 -2.46
CA ALA A 236 -6.62 -23.73 -2.78
C ALA A 236 -5.09 -23.73 -2.75
N LEU A 237 -4.43 -22.66 -3.20
CA LEU A 237 -2.97 -22.54 -3.07
C LEU A 237 -2.55 -22.59 -1.60
N LEU A 238 -3.17 -21.77 -0.74
CA LEU A 238 -2.87 -21.78 0.68
C LEU A 238 -3.21 -23.12 1.35
N GLY A 239 -4.34 -23.73 0.98
CA GLY A 239 -4.77 -25.03 1.47
C GLY A 239 -3.82 -26.16 1.09
N TYR A 240 -3.26 -26.13 -0.13
CA TYR A 240 -2.22 -27.07 -0.55
C TYR A 240 -0.97 -26.95 0.32
N HIS A 241 -0.51 -25.73 0.61
CA HIS A 241 0.64 -25.50 1.51
C HIS A 241 0.35 -25.96 2.95
N PHE A 242 -0.87 -25.73 3.43
CA PHE A 242 -1.30 -26.20 4.74
C PHE A 242 -1.30 -27.73 4.84
N ASP A 243 -1.89 -28.42 3.86
CA ASP A 243 -1.87 -29.90 3.80
C ASP A 243 -0.44 -30.42 3.78
N PHE A 244 0.42 -29.83 2.94
CA PHE A 244 1.82 -30.23 2.83
C PHE A 244 2.57 -30.07 4.16
N PHE A 245 2.39 -28.94 4.84
CA PHE A 245 3.03 -28.66 6.14
C PHE A 245 2.51 -29.61 7.23
N ARG A 246 1.21 -29.86 7.26
CA ARG A 246 0.56 -30.77 8.21
C ARG A 246 1.05 -32.22 8.05
N GLU A 247 1.22 -32.68 6.81
CA GLU A 247 1.63 -34.05 6.52
C GLU A 247 3.13 -34.32 6.68
N ARG A 248 4.00 -33.32 6.47
CA ARG A 248 5.45 -33.54 6.32
C ARG A 248 6.34 -32.81 7.35
N GLY A 249 5.80 -31.87 8.11
CA GLY A 249 6.63 -30.95 8.89
C GLY A 249 7.56 -30.11 8.00
N LEU A 250 8.50 -29.38 8.62
CA LEU A 250 9.37 -28.41 7.93
C LEU A 250 10.53 -29.03 7.12
N THR A 251 10.84 -30.33 7.28
CA THR A 251 12.19 -30.85 6.93
C THR A 251 12.30 -32.17 6.18
N ASP A 252 11.22 -32.82 5.70
CA ASP A 252 11.40 -34.12 5.01
C ASP A 252 11.17 -34.11 3.49
N THR A 253 12.22 -34.52 2.77
CA THR A 253 12.24 -34.88 1.34
C THR A 253 11.50 -36.20 1.11
N SER A 254 10.17 -36.13 0.98
CA SER A 254 9.33 -37.26 0.58
C SER A 254 8.65 -37.00 -0.77
N SER A 255 8.57 -38.00 -1.64
CA SER A 255 8.08 -37.88 -3.02
C SER A 255 6.57 -38.10 -3.20
N ALA A 256 5.78 -38.20 -2.11
CA ALA A 256 4.35 -38.48 -2.20
C ALA A 256 3.50 -37.20 -2.39
N THR A 257 3.24 -36.82 -3.64
CA THR A 257 2.37 -35.69 -4.05
C THR A 257 0.86 -36.01 -4.05
N SER A 258 0.39 -37.09 -3.41
CA SER A 258 -0.68 -37.88 -4.04
C SER A 258 -2.13 -37.74 -3.53
N LYS A 259 -2.51 -36.92 -2.54
CA LYS A 259 -3.94 -36.85 -2.10
C LYS A 259 -4.52 -35.50 -1.64
N SER A 260 -3.87 -34.36 -1.87
CA SER A 260 -4.50 -33.08 -1.50
C SER A 260 -5.62 -32.71 -2.49
N ARG A 261 -6.85 -32.55 -2.00
CA ARG A 261 -8.00 -32.08 -2.80
C ARG A 261 -7.74 -30.72 -3.46
N TRP A 262 -6.90 -29.89 -2.82
CA TRP A 262 -6.54 -28.57 -3.33
C TRP A 262 -5.67 -28.70 -4.58
N TYR A 263 -4.75 -29.67 -4.59
CA TYR A 263 -3.94 -29.97 -5.76
C TYR A 263 -4.79 -30.50 -6.93
N SER A 264 -5.77 -31.36 -6.66
CA SER A 264 -6.74 -31.79 -7.68
C SER A 264 -7.46 -30.59 -8.31
N TYR A 265 -8.00 -29.68 -7.50
CA TYR A 265 -8.65 -28.47 -7.99
C TYR A 265 -7.72 -27.55 -8.81
N LEU A 266 -6.48 -27.34 -8.34
CA LEU A 266 -5.50 -26.48 -9.02
C LEU A 266 -5.05 -27.08 -10.35
N SER A 267 -4.84 -28.40 -10.40
CA SER A 267 -4.39 -29.10 -11.61
C SER A 267 -5.47 -29.14 -12.69
N GLU A 268 -6.75 -29.35 -12.32
CA GLU A 268 -7.89 -29.21 -13.23
C GLU A 268 -8.00 -27.83 -13.89
N ARG A 269 -7.45 -26.80 -13.24
CA ARG A 269 -7.43 -25.41 -13.72
C ARG A 269 -6.11 -25.02 -14.40
N GLY A 270 -5.24 -25.99 -14.67
CA GLY A 270 -3.99 -25.79 -15.42
C GLY A 270 -2.85 -25.17 -14.61
N ILE A 271 -2.97 -25.09 -13.28
CA ILE A 271 -1.93 -24.53 -12.41
C ILE A 271 -0.96 -25.64 -12.05
N ASN A 272 0.21 -25.61 -12.69
CA ASN A 272 1.25 -26.60 -12.45
C ASN A 272 2.10 -26.24 -11.22
N LEU A 273 2.71 -27.24 -10.58
CA LEU A 273 3.55 -27.08 -9.38
C LEU A 273 4.65 -26.01 -9.49
N LYS A 274 5.08 -25.66 -10.72
CA LYS A 274 6.11 -24.64 -11.00
C LYS A 274 5.60 -23.20 -10.88
N GLU A 275 4.28 -22.99 -10.87
CA GLU A 275 3.63 -21.68 -10.82
C GLU A 275 2.97 -21.39 -9.46
N ALA A 276 2.91 -22.40 -8.59
CA ALA A 276 2.28 -22.32 -7.28
C ALA A 276 3.23 -21.68 -6.26
N TRP A 277 3.20 -20.35 -6.16
CA TRP A 277 3.78 -19.64 -5.02
C TRP A 277 2.74 -19.54 -3.91
N CYS A 278 3.18 -19.70 -2.65
CA CYS A 278 2.31 -19.46 -1.51
C CYS A 278 1.76 -18.04 -1.59
N PRO A 279 0.43 -17.85 -1.48
CA PRO A 279 -0.12 -16.50 -1.33
C PRO A 279 0.57 -15.84 -0.14
N ARG A 280 1.09 -14.63 -0.36
CA ARG A 280 1.39 -13.70 0.73
C ARG A 280 0.05 -13.16 1.19
#